data_AF-A0A495Z9W0-F1
#
_entry.id   AF-A0A495Z9W0-F1
#
_cell.length_a   1.000
_cell.length_b   1.000
_cell.length_c   1.000
_cell.angle_alpha   90.00
_cell.angle_beta   90.00
_cell.angle_gamma   90.00
#
_symmetry.space_group_name_H-M   'P 1'
#
loop_
_entity.id
_entity.type
_entity.pdbx_description
1 polymer ?
#
loop_
_entity_poly.entity_id
_entity_poly.type
_entity_poly.pdbx_seq_one_letter_code
_entity_poly.pdbx_strand_id
1 'polypeptide(L)'
;MAFTVEDYRDLVQLLSERPDWRSELRQLLLSDELLTLPEIVRGLAEAQQRAEVRLANVEDRLSKIETAIQHLTEQVRALTESQRQTENTVSRLKGESLEWSYRNKIYGYFGYLMRRLKVVDLSTIDEALEATLTSSEFRDVFRLDLLATGQLRTSPDRPEVWLAIEISSVVDSNDVDRAWRRADLIRRVTPLVLPVAAGDRVTSGAETAARDQNVVLMTNGQAQFWDAAVAAWIRPS
;
A
#
# COMPACT_ATOMS: atom_id res chain seq x y z
N MET A 1 70.72 60.28 -33.26
CA MET A 1 70.11 61.63 -33.36
C MET A 1 70.16 62.26 -31.99
N ALA A 2 70.60 63.51 -31.87
CA ALA A 2 70.58 64.25 -30.62
C ALA A 2 69.36 65.16 -30.61
N PHE A 3 68.53 65.06 -29.58
CA PHE A 3 67.42 65.98 -29.32
C PHE A 3 67.60 66.53 -27.91
N THR A 4 67.11 67.75 -27.67
CA THR A 4 67.22 68.45 -26.39
C THR A 4 65.82 68.56 -25.81
N VAL A 5 65.67 68.25 -24.52
CA VAL A 5 64.40 68.35 -23.79
C VAL A 5 64.61 69.37 -22.69
N GLU A 6 63.95 70.52 -22.76
CA GLU A 6 64.12 71.58 -21.75
C GLU A 6 63.22 71.38 -20.53
N ASP A 7 62.02 70.82 -20.74
CA ASP A 7 61.09 70.48 -19.65
C ASP A 7 60.21 69.25 -19.96
N TYR A 8 59.40 68.84 -18.97
CA TYR A 8 58.51 67.68 -19.10
C TYR A 8 57.44 67.85 -20.20
N ARG A 9 56.97 69.07 -20.47
CA ARG A 9 55.98 69.33 -21.53
C ARG A 9 56.60 69.19 -22.92
N ASP A 10 57.83 69.63 -23.06
CA ASP A 10 58.63 69.47 -24.28
C ASP A 10 58.79 67.97 -24.65
N LEU A 11 59.07 67.12 -23.66
CA LEU A 11 59.13 65.66 -23.83
C LEU A 11 57.78 65.07 -24.27
N VAL A 12 56.68 65.51 -23.66
CA VAL A 12 55.32 65.04 -23.99
C VAL A 12 54.91 65.44 -25.40
N GLN A 13 55.25 66.67 -25.83
CA GLN A 13 54.95 67.16 -27.17
C GLN A 13 55.76 66.40 -28.23
N LEU A 14 57.06 66.21 -27.99
CA LEU A 14 57.96 65.46 -28.89
C LEU A 14 57.50 64.00 -29.10
N LEU A 15 57.06 63.32 -28.02
CA LEU A 15 56.50 61.96 -28.08
C LEU A 15 55.10 61.90 -28.71
N SER A 16 54.38 63.02 -28.75
CA SER A 16 53.07 63.11 -29.40
C SER A 16 53.21 63.29 -30.92
N GLU A 17 54.22 64.03 -31.36
CA GLU A 17 54.53 64.27 -32.79
C GLU A 17 55.26 63.10 -33.46
N ARG A 18 55.90 62.22 -32.67
CA ARG A 18 56.67 61.04 -33.15
C ARG A 18 56.10 59.73 -32.60
N PRO A 19 55.15 59.08 -33.31
CA PRO A 19 54.51 57.84 -32.86
C PRO A 19 55.49 56.67 -32.65
N ASP A 20 56.56 56.63 -33.45
CA ASP A 20 57.58 55.58 -33.43
C ASP A 20 58.38 55.63 -32.12
N TRP A 21 58.83 56.82 -31.71
CA TRP A 21 59.58 57.02 -30.45
C TRP A 21 58.73 56.73 -29.22
N ARG A 22 57.44 57.05 -29.28
CA ARG A 22 56.49 56.68 -28.23
C ARG A 22 56.30 55.16 -28.13
N SER A 23 56.48 54.42 -29.21
CA SER A 23 56.36 52.96 -29.21
C SER A 23 57.65 52.30 -28.71
N GLU A 24 58.82 52.80 -29.10
CA GLU A 24 60.12 52.38 -28.54
C GLU A 24 60.21 52.64 -27.04
N LEU A 25 59.87 53.86 -26.59
CA LEU A 25 59.89 54.21 -25.17
C LEU A 25 58.92 53.34 -24.36
N ARG A 26 57.79 52.95 -24.94
CA ARG A 26 56.82 52.06 -24.32
C ARG A 26 57.36 50.64 -24.13
N GLN A 27 58.11 50.11 -25.11
CA GLN A 27 58.77 48.81 -25.02
C GLN A 27 59.97 48.79 -24.07
N LEU A 28 60.64 49.94 -23.88
CA LEU A 28 61.73 50.09 -22.91
C LEU A 28 61.24 50.24 -21.47
N LEU A 29 60.11 50.92 -21.25
CA LEU A 29 59.56 51.20 -19.92
C LEU A 29 58.61 50.11 -19.40
N LEU A 30 57.90 49.41 -20.28
CA LEU A 30 56.95 48.35 -19.92
C LEU A 30 57.53 47.00 -20.31
N SER A 31 57.41 46.00 -19.44
CA SER A 31 57.73 44.62 -19.80
C SER A 31 56.73 44.07 -20.82
N ASP A 32 57.13 43.05 -21.59
CA ASP A 32 56.24 42.35 -22.52
C ASP A 32 54.97 41.79 -21.84
N GLU A 33 55.07 41.39 -20.56
CA GLU A 33 53.91 40.99 -19.75
C GLU A 33 52.90 42.14 -19.58
N LEU A 34 53.36 43.37 -19.32
CA LEU A 34 52.47 44.53 -19.17
C LEU A 34 51.89 45.01 -20.50
N LEU A 35 52.61 44.80 -21.61
CA LEU A 35 52.14 45.13 -22.95
C LEU A 35 51.05 44.17 -23.45
N THR A 36 51.11 42.89 -23.06
CA THR A 36 50.13 41.85 -23.44
C THR A 36 48.92 41.77 -22.51
N LEU A 37 49.02 42.32 -21.29
CA LEU A 37 47.97 42.31 -20.28
C LEU A 37 46.58 42.76 -20.79
N PRO A 38 46.43 43.82 -21.61
CA PRO A 38 45.11 44.22 -22.14
C PRO A 38 44.43 43.15 -22.99
N GLU A 39 45.21 42.38 -23.75
CA GLU A 39 44.70 41.27 -24.57
C GLU A 39 44.29 40.10 -23.69
N ILE A 40 45.09 39.77 -22.66
CA ILE A 40 44.76 38.75 -21.67
C ILE A 40 43.46 39.12 -20.94
N VAL A 41 43.32 40.36 -20.48
CA VAL A 41 42.12 40.85 -19.80
C VAL A 41 40.89 40.78 -20.72
N ARG A 42 41.03 41.13 -22.01
CA ARG A 42 39.95 40.98 -23.00
C ARG A 42 39.57 39.52 -23.20
N GLY A 43 40.55 38.64 -23.34
CA GLY A 43 40.33 37.19 -23.46
C GLY A 43 39.63 36.59 -22.23
N LEU A 44 39.99 37.05 -21.03
CA LEU A 44 39.35 36.66 -19.78
C LEU A 44 37.91 37.16 -19.69
N ALA A 45 37.66 38.43 -20.05
CA ALA A 45 36.31 39.01 -20.06
C ALA A 45 35.38 38.27 -21.04
N GLU A 46 35.88 37.94 -22.23
CA GLU A 46 35.12 37.13 -23.19
C GLU A 46 34.87 35.70 -22.70
N ALA A 47 35.86 35.08 -22.04
CA ALA A 47 35.70 33.75 -21.45
C ALA A 47 34.68 33.76 -20.30
N GLN A 48 34.70 34.78 -19.46
CA GLN A 48 33.72 35.02 -18.40
C GLN A 48 32.32 35.19 -19.00
N GLN A 49 32.14 36.05 -20.00
CA GLN A 49 30.85 36.26 -20.66
C GLN A 49 30.27 34.95 -21.22
N ARG A 50 31.12 34.13 -21.85
CA ARG A 50 30.72 32.80 -22.35
C ARG A 50 30.35 31.85 -21.21
N ALA A 51 31.03 31.91 -20.07
CA ALA A 51 30.72 31.10 -18.91
C ALA A 51 29.38 31.51 -18.27
N GLU A 52 29.09 32.80 -18.16
CA GLU A 52 27.82 33.33 -17.64
C GLU A 52 26.63 32.89 -18.50
N VAL A 53 26.76 32.98 -19.83
CA VAL A 53 25.71 32.50 -20.74
C VAL A 53 25.48 30.98 -20.58
N ARG A 54 26.54 30.20 -20.39
CA ARG A 54 26.41 28.76 -20.13
C ARG A 54 25.75 28.49 -18.79
N LEU A 55 26.11 29.23 -17.73
CA LEU A 55 25.51 29.11 -16.41
C LEU A 55 24.01 29.43 -16.45
N ALA A 56 23.62 30.53 -17.08
CA ALA A 56 22.20 30.89 -17.23
C ALA A 56 21.38 29.80 -17.94
N ASN A 57 21.95 29.17 -18.97
CA ASN A 57 21.29 28.04 -19.66
C ASN A 57 21.18 26.78 -18.76
N VAL A 58 22.20 26.50 -17.95
CA VAL A 58 22.16 25.40 -16.98
C VAL A 58 21.10 25.66 -15.91
N GLU A 59 21.01 26.88 -15.38
CA GLU A 59 19.99 27.29 -14.41
C GLU A 59 18.57 27.15 -14.96
N ASP A 60 18.33 27.59 -16.19
CA ASP A 60 17.02 27.42 -16.86
C ASP A 60 16.67 25.93 -17.03
N ARG A 61 17.62 25.10 -17.43
CA ARG A 61 17.42 23.64 -17.54
C ARG A 61 17.13 22.99 -16.18
N LEU A 62 17.82 23.41 -15.12
CA LEU A 62 17.59 22.92 -13.77
C LEU A 62 16.19 23.29 -13.27
N SER A 63 15.75 24.53 -13.50
CA SER A 63 14.39 24.97 -13.14
C SER A 63 13.30 24.16 -13.86
N LYS A 64 13.50 23.85 -15.15
CA LYS A 64 12.60 22.97 -15.92
C LYS A 64 12.56 21.55 -15.37
N ILE A 65 13.71 21.01 -14.99
CA ILE A 65 13.80 19.67 -14.38
C ILE A 65 13.11 19.67 -13.02
N GLU A 66 13.32 20.68 -12.18
CA GLU A 66 12.66 20.79 -10.88
C GLU A 66 11.13 20.80 -11.03
N THR A 67 10.62 21.59 -11.97
CA THR A 67 9.18 21.64 -12.28
C THR A 67 8.66 20.28 -12.76
N ALA A 68 9.42 19.59 -13.63
CA ALA A 68 9.05 18.26 -14.11
C ALA A 68 9.05 17.22 -12.98
N ILE A 69 10.02 17.29 -12.05
CA ILE A 69 10.09 16.42 -10.87
C ILE A 69 8.90 16.68 -9.95
N GLN A 70 8.52 17.93 -9.71
CA GLN A 70 7.35 18.27 -8.90
C GLN A 70 6.06 17.70 -9.52
N HIS A 71 5.88 17.85 -10.84
CA HIS A 71 4.73 17.29 -11.54
C HIS A 71 4.70 15.75 -11.49
N LEU A 72 5.83 15.09 -11.75
CA LEU A 72 5.95 13.63 -11.64
C LEU A 72 5.65 13.14 -10.22
N THR A 73 6.12 13.87 -9.21
CA THR A 73 5.86 13.54 -7.79
C THR A 73 4.37 13.54 -7.50
N GLU A 74 3.64 14.53 -8.00
CA GLU A 74 2.20 14.62 -7.81
C GLU A 74 1.45 13.50 -8.58
N GLN A 75 1.86 13.20 -9.81
CA GLN A 75 1.30 12.09 -10.58
C GLN A 75 1.51 10.75 -9.89
N VAL A 76 2.70 10.50 -9.31
CA VAL A 76 2.99 9.27 -8.55
C VAL A 76 2.12 9.18 -7.30
N ARG A 77 1.89 10.29 -6.58
CA ARG A 77 0.97 10.30 -5.42
C ARG A 77 -0.46 9.97 -5.82
N ALA A 78 -0.96 10.60 -6.88
CA ALA A 78 -2.31 10.33 -7.39
C ALA A 78 -2.47 8.87 -7.83
N LEU A 79 -1.45 8.31 -8.52
CA LEU A 79 -1.45 6.91 -8.92
C LEU A 79 -1.43 5.96 -7.71
N THR A 80 -0.63 6.26 -6.69
CA THR A 80 -0.56 5.46 -5.46
C THR A 80 -1.92 5.42 -4.75
N GLU A 81 -2.63 6.54 -4.66
CA GLU A 81 -3.96 6.57 -4.04
C GLU A 81 -4.99 5.81 -4.89
N SER A 82 -4.97 5.96 -6.21
CA SER A 82 -5.83 5.19 -7.12
C SER A 82 -5.56 3.69 -7.02
N GLN A 83 -4.30 3.29 -6.86
CA GLN A 83 -3.92 1.90 -6.65
C GLN A 83 -4.49 1.37 -5.34
N ARG A 84 -4.36 2.12 -4.23
CA ARG A 84 -4.91 1.75 -2.93
C ARG A 84 -6.43 1.58 -2.97
N GLN A 85 -7.15 2.46 -3.67
CA GLN A 85 -8.59 2.34 -3.86
C GLN A 85 -8.98 1.10 -4.69
N THR A 86 -8.19 0.77 -5.70
CA THR A 86 -8.38 -0.43 -6.52
C THR A 86 -8.14 -1.70 -5.70
N GLU A 87 -7.06 -1.75 -4.92
CA GLU A 87 -6.74 -2.88 -4.02
C GLU A 87 -7.86 -3.12 -3.00
N ASN A 88 -8.40 -2.05 -2.40
CA ASN A 88 -9.55 -2.14 -1.48
C ASN A 88 -10.80 -2.69 -2.18
N THR A 89 -11.08 -2.22 -3.40
CA THR A 89 -12.23 -2.68 -4.18
C THR A 89 -12.10 -4.15 -4.54
N VAL A 90 -10.93 -4.58 -5.02
CA VAL A 90 -10.65 -5.99 -5.34
C VAL A 90 -10.75 -6.86 -4.09
N SER A 91 -10.25 -6.40 -2.95
CA SER A 91 -10.35 -7.14 -1.69
C SER A 91 -11.80 -7.36 -1.26
N ARG A 92 -12.64 -6.32 -1.36
CA ARG A 92 -14.08 -6.43 -1.08
C ARG A 92 -14.77 -7.41 -2.04
N LEU A 93 -14.55 -7.27 -3.35
CA LEU A 93 -15.14 -8.16 -4.36
C LEU A 93 -14.70 -9.62 -4.16
N LYS A 94 -13.45 -9.85 -3.73
CA LYS A 94 -12.98 -11.19 -3.40
C LYS A 94 -13.73 -11.77 -2.19
N GLY A 95 -13.96 -10.98 -1.14
CA GLY A 95 -14.78 -11.38 0.01
C GLY A 95 -16.19 -11.79 -0.41
N GLU A 96 -16.89 -10.91 -1.12
CA GLU A 96 -18.26 -11.17 -1.62
C GLU A 96 -18.32 -12.41 -2.52
N SER A 97 -17.35 -12.59 -3.41
CA SER A 97 -17.26 -13.78 -4.27
C SER A 97 -17.05 -15.06 -3.46
N LEU A 98 -16.29 -15.00 -2.37
CA LEU A 98 -16.01 -16.16 -1.52
C LEU A 98 -17.25 -16.55 -0.71
N GLU A 99 -17.93 -15.58 -0.10
CA GLU A 99 -19.21 -15.77 0.58
C GLU A 99 -20.26 -16.39 -0.36
N TRP A 100 -20.37 -15.85 -1.57
CA TRP A 100 -21.24 -16.40 -2.61
C TRP A 100 -20.87 -17.85 -2.96
N SER A 101 -19.59 -18.17 -3.06
CA SER A 101 -19.12 -19.54 -3.35
C SER A 101 -19.51 -20.50 -2.23
N TYR A 102 -19.27 -20.15 -0.97
CA TYR A 102 -19.67 -20.96 0.18
C TYR A 102 -21.18 -21.17 0.26
N ARG A 103 -21.97 -20.12 0.04
CA ARG A 103 -23.45 -20.19 0.03
C ARG A 103 -23.96 -21.13 -1.06
N ASN A 104 -23.47 -21.00 -2.29
CA ASN A 104 -23.96 -21.81 -3.42
C ASN A 104 -23.39 -23.22 -3.47
N LYS A 105 -22.18 -23.43 -2.93
CA LYS A 105 -21.48 -24.72 -2.95
C LYS A 105 -21.35 -25.32 -1.56
N ILE A 106 -22.25 -24.99 -0.62
CA ILE A 106 -22.17 -25.48 0.75
C ILE A 106 -22.08 -27.02 0.83
N TYR A 107 -22.79 -27.71 -0.07
CA TYR A 107 -22.71 -29.17 -0.18
C TYR A 107 -21.36 -29.65 -0.72
N GLY A 108 -20.67 -28.88 -1.55
CA GLY A 108 -19.31 -29.17 -2.00
C GLY A 108 -18.29 -29.10 -0.86
N TYR A 109 -18.48 -28.19 0.09
CA TYR A 109 -17.59 -28.03 1.25
C TYR A 109 -17.88 -28.99 2.40
N PHE A 110 -19.15 -29.22 2.73
CA PHE A 110 -19.53 -30.01 3.92
C PHE A 110 -20.25 -31.32 3.60
N GLY A 111 -20.57 -31.59 2.35
CA GLY A 111 -21.38 -32.74 1.95
C GLY A 111 -20.75 -34.10 2.25
N TYR A 112 -19.42 -34.16 2.46
CA TYR A 112 -18.74 -35.38 2.90
C TYR A 112 -18.80 -35.59 4.43
N LEU A 113 -19.13 -34.55 5.20
CA LEU A 113 -19.28 -34.57 6.66
C LEU A 113 -20.74 -34.71 7.09
N MET A 114 -21.65 -34.14 6.29
CA MET A 114 -23.05 -33.98 6.65
C MET A 114 -23.99 -34.32 5.48
N ARG A 115 -25.25 -34.65 5.80
CA ARG A 115 -26.33 -34.97 4.85
C ARG A 115 -27.42 -33.91 4.91
N ARG A 116 -28.20 -33.81 3.84
CA ARG A 116 -29.38 -32.93 3.75
C ARG A 116 -29.04 -31.47 4.10
N LEU A 117 -27.86 -31.02 3.71
CA LEU A 117 -27.40 -29.67 4.00
C LEU A 117 -28.27 -28.62 3.32
N LYS A 118 -28.60 -27.57 4.06
CA LYS A 118 -29.33 -26.40 3.56
C LYS A 118 -28.78 -25.14 4.19
N VAL A 119 -28.68 -24.08 3.41
CA VAL A 119 -28.49 -22.72 3.93
C VAL A 119 -29.79 -22.30 4.59
N VAL A 120 -29.68 -21.68 5.76
CA VAL A 120 -30.81 -21.19 6.57
C VAL A 120 -30.71 -19.67 6.66
N ASP A 121 -31.85 -18.99 6.51
CA ASP A 121 -31.92 -17.55 6.74
C ASP A 121 -32.02 -17.27 8.25
N LEU A 122 -31.27 -16.27 8.73
CA LEU A 122 -31.31 -15.86 10.13
C LEU A 122 -32.71 -15.39 10.55
N SER A 123 -33.51 -14.89 9.62
CA SER A 123 -34.91 -14.50 9.88
C SER A 123 -35.81 -15.67 10.31
N THR A 124 -35.33 -16.91 10.22
CA THR A 124 -36.09 -18.09 10.69
C THR A 124 -36.03 -18.26 12.21
N ILE A 125 -35.06 -17.62 12.86
CA ILE A 125 -34.81 -17.70 14.31
C ILE A 125 -34.69 -16.33 14.96
N ASP A 126 -34.97 -15.24 14.24
CA ASP A 126 -34.77 -13.86 14.73
C ASP A 126 -35.67 -13.52 15.93
N GLU A 127 -36.95 -13.87 15.92
CA GLU A 127 -37.85 -13.65 17.06
C GLU A 127 -37.34 -14.30 18.35
N ALA A 128 -36.83 -15.53 18.24
CA ALA A 128 -36.27 -16.26 19.37
C ALA A 128 -34.93 -15.69 19.84
N LEU A 129 -34.10 -15.21 18.90
CA LEU A 129 -32.87 -14.49 19.20
C LEU A 129 -33.17 -13.15 19.89
N GLU A 130 -34.15 -12.37 19.44
CA GLU A 130 -34.56 -11.10 20.07
C GLU A 130 -35.08 -11.31 21.50
N ALA A 131 -35.83 -12.39 21.72
CA ALA A 131 -36.35 -12.72 23.05
C ALA A 131 -35.25 -13.13 24.05
N THR A 132 -34.10 -13.61 23.55
CA THR A 132 -33.04 -14.22 24.38
C THR A 132 -31.79 -13.34 24.51
N LEU A 133 -31.47 -12.55 23.48
CA LEU A 133 -30.23 -11.80 23.37
C LEU A 133 -30.42 -10.31 23.66
N THR A 134 -29.37 -9.66 24.15
CA THR A 134 -29.33 -8.20 24.18
C THR A 134 -29.30 -7.61 22.77
N SER A 135 -29.70 -6.35 22.60
CA SER A 135 -29.66 -5.69 21.28
C SER A 135 -28.25 -5.64 20.66
N SER A 136 -27.19 -5.63 21.47
CA SER A 136 -25.80 -5.70 20.98
C SER A 136 -25.42 -7.10 20.51
N GLU A 137 -25.77 -8.14 21.27
CA GLU A 137 -25.52 -9.54 20.89
C GLU A 137 -26.33 -9.91 19.64
N PHE A 138 -27.60 -9.51 19.58
CA PHE A 138 -28.47 -9.69 18.42
C PHE A 138 -27.84 -9.08 17.16
N ARG A 139 -27.42 -7.81 17.22
CA ARG A 139 -26.72 -7.16 16.09
C ARG A 139 -25.41 -7.84 15.71
N ASP A 140 -24.71 -8.48 16.64
CA ASP A 140 -23.50 -9.24 16.31
C ASP A 140 -23.82 -10.55 15.59
N VAL A 141 -24.88 -11.27 15.99
CA VAL A 141 -25.35 -12.47 15.28
C VAL A 141 -25.81 -12.13 13.85
N PHE A 142 -26.46 -10.99 13.64
CA PHE A 142 -26.89 -10.51 12.32
C PHE A 142 -25.75 -10.28 11.33
N ARG A 143 -24.51 -10.19 11.81
CA ARG A 143 -23.32 -10.04 10.98
C ARG A 143 -22.68 -11.37 10.60
N LEU A 144 -23.26 -12.51 11.00
CA LEU A 144 -22.80 -13.83 10.59
C LEU A 144 -22.94 -13.99 9.08
N ASP A 145 -21.88 -14.46 8.41
CA ASP A 145 -21.85 -14.51 6.94
C ASP A 145 -22.77 -15.61 6.39
N LEU A 146 -22.80 -16.76 7.06
CA LEU A 146 -23.60 -17.90 6.63
C LEU A 146 -24.05 -18.79 7.79
N LEU A 147 -25.34 -19.12 7.78
CA LEU A 147 -25.94 -20.14 8.63
C LEU A 147 -26.40 -21.31 7.77
N ALA A 148 -26.07 -22.52 8.19
CA ALA A 148 -26.50 -23.74 7.51
C ALA A 148 -26.93 -24.80 8.51
N THR A 149 -27.75 -25.75 8.08
CA THR A 149 -28.16 -26.89 8.89
C THR A 149 -28.11 -28.18 8.09
N GLY A 150 -27.90 -29.30 8.77
CA GLY A 150 -27.92 -30.63 8.18
C GLY A 150 -27.69 -31.72 9.21
N GLN A 151 -27.58 -32.97 8.77
CA GLN A 151 -27.44 -34.12 9.65
C GLN A 151 -26.01 -34.65 9.62
N LEU A 152 -25.42 -34.92 10.80
CA LEU A 152 -24.10 -35.54 10.88
C LEU A 152 -24.10 -36.92 10.21
N ARG A 153 -23.07 -37.22 9.40
CA ARG A 153 -22.93 -38.53 8.74
C ARG A 153 -22.47 -39.63 9.68
N THR A 154 -21.54 -39.29 10.57
CA THR A 154 -20.83 -40.22 11.44
C THR A 154 -21.58 -40.55 12.73
N SER A 155 -22.59 -39.75 13.10
CA SER A 155 -23.40 -39.99 14.29
C SER A 155 -24.55 -40.97 14.02
N PRO A 156 -24.77 -42.01 14.86
CA PRO A 156 -25.83 -43.00 14.68
C PRO A 156 -27.23 -42.36 14.62
N ASP A 157 -27.49 -41.41 15.52
CA ASP A 157 -28.79 -40.73 15.67
C ASP A 157 -28.99 -39.61 14.65
N ARG A 158 -27.93 -39.28 13.90
CA ARG A 158 -27.92 -38.25 12.84
C ARG A 158 -28.62 -36.96 13.28
N PRO A 159 -28.22 -36.36 14.41
CA PRO A 159 -28.85 -35.15 14.90
C PRO A 159 -28.76 -34.05 13.84
N GLU A 160 -29.78 -33.21 13.80
CA GLU A 160 -29.73 -31.97 13.02
C GLU A 160 -28.81 -30.99 13.74
N VAL A 161 -27.75 -30.58 13.04
CA VAL A 161 -26.68 -29.71 13.53
C VAL A 161 -26.62 -28.49 12.64
N TRP A 162 -26.49 -27.34 13.28
CA TRP A 162 -26.35 -26.04 12.64
C TRP A 162 -24.87 -25.67 12.55
N LEU A 163 -24.49 -24.96 11.51
CA LEU A 163 -23.16 -24.41 11.27
C LEU A 163 -23.28 -22.89 11.26
N ALA A 164 -22.64 -22.22 12.23
CA ALA A 164 -22.44 -20.77 12.19
C ALA A 164 -21.07 -20.50 11.56
N ILE A 165 -21.07 -19.94 10.35
CA ILE A 165 -19.89 -19.85 9.50
C ILE A 165 -19.49 -18.38 9.30
N GLU A 166 -18.26 -18.06 9.70
CA GLU A 166 -17.53 -16.85 9.28
C GLU A 166 -16.68 -17.16 8.05
N ILE A 167 -16.64 -16.24 7.09
CA ILE A 167 -15.99 -16.42 5.80
C ILE A 167 -14.99 -15.29 5.58
N SER A 168 -13.73 -15.65 5.37
CA SER A 168 -12.66 -14.68 5.11
C SER A 168 -11.71 -15.20 4.03
N SER A 169 -11.20 -14.29 3.20
CA SER A 169 -10.16 -14.65 2.21
C SER A 169 -8.85 -15.10 2.88
N VAL A 170 -8.59 -14.63 4.10
CA VAL A 170 -7.49 -15.03 4.97
C VAL A 170 -8.02 -15.13 6.39
N VAL A 171 -8.23 -16.35 6.86
CA VAL A 171 -8.76 -16.62 8.20
C VAL A 171 -7.71 -16.26 9.24
N ASP A 172 -8.01 -15.27 10.07
CA ASP A 172 -7.22 -14.86 11.24
C ASP A 172 -7.86 -15.29 12.58
N SER A 173 -7.20 -15.01 13.70
CA SER A 173 -7.74 -15.37 15.02
C SER A 173 -9.04 -14.63 15.34
N ASN A 174 -9.25 -13.42 14.81
CA ASN A 174 -10.49 -12.68 15.01
C ASN A 174 -11.65 -13.34 14.28
N ASP A 175 -11.42 -13.90 13.09
CA ASP A 175 -12.42 -14.66 12.35
C ASP A 175 -12.87 -15.89 13.15
N VAL A 176 -11.93 -16.58 13.80
CA VAL A 176 -12.20 -17.71 14.69
C VAL A 176 -13.00 -17.27 15.92
N ASP A 177 -12.59 -16.18 16.57
CA ASP A 177 -13.30 -15.64 17.75
C ASP A 177 -14.73 -15.21 17.40
N ARG A 178 -14.95 -14.63 16.21
CA ARG A 178 -16.28 -14.28 15.73
C ARG A 178 -17.13 -15.52 15.49
N ALA A 179 -16.58 -16.56 14.85
CA ALA A 179 -17.29 -17.81 14.60
C ALA A 179 -17.70 -18.47 15.91
N TRP A 180 -16.78 -18.54 16.88
CA TRP A 180 -17.05 -19.09 18.20
C TRP A 180 -18.13 -18.30 18.94
N ARG A 181 -17.96 -16.98 19.05
CA ARG A 181 -18.87 -16.10 19.79
C ARG A 181 -20.28 -16.12 19.20
N ARG A 182 -20.42 -16.05 17.88
CA ARG A 182 -21.73 -16.06 17.22
C ARG A 182 -22.40 -17.42 17.31
N ALA A 183 -21.64 -18.51 17.20
CA ALA A 183 -22.18 -19.84 17.47
C ALA A 183 -22.69 -19.96 18.91
N ASP A 184 -21.95 -19.44 19.90
CA ASP A 184 -22.37 -19.45 21.31
C ASP A 184 -23.68 -18.69 21.55
N LEU A 185 -23.84 -17.52 20.93
CA LEU A 185 -25.09 -16.76 21.01
C LEU A 185 -26.27 -17.52 20.37
N ILE A 186 -26.06 -18.14 19.21
CA ILE A 186 -27.10 -18.93 18.52
C ILE A 186 -27.46 -20.18 19.34
N ARG A 187 -26.51 -20.77 20.09
CA ARG A 187 -26.78 -21.95 20.94
C ARG A 187 -27.82 -21.71 22.02
N ARG A 188 -28.01 -20.46 22.44
CA ARG A 188 -29.05 -20.11 23.42
C ARG A 188 -30.47 -20.33 22.90
N VAL A 189 -30.63 -20.41 21.57
CA VAL A 189 -31.89 -20.68 20.88
C VAL A 189 -31.90 -22.06 20.22
N THR A 190 -30.79 -22.46 19.61
CA THR A 190 -30.65 -23.74 18.89
C THR A 190 -29.44 -24.51 19.44
N PRO A 191 -29.61 -25.55 20.27
CA PRO A 191 -28.54 -26.08 21.12
C PRO A 191 -27.38 -26.74 20.34
N LEU A 192 -27.62 -27.28 19.16
CA LEU A 192 -26.64 -28.05 18.37
C LEU A 192 -26.03 -27.20 17.26
N VAL A 193 -25.13 -26.27 17.61
CA VAL A 193 -24.45 -25.39 16.65
C VAL A 193 -22.93 -25.61 16.70
N LEU A 194 -22.30 -25.79 15.55
CA LEU A 194 -20.86 -25.80 15.38
C LEU A 194 -20.35 -24.42 14.94
N PRO A 195 -19.27 -23.90 15.54
CA PRO A 195 -18.60 -22.72 15.03
C PRO A 195 -17.66 -23.12 13.90
N VAL A 196 -17.69 -22.34 12.81
CA VAL A 196 -16.85 -22.59 11.63
C VAL A 196 -16.23 -21.28 11.16
N ALA A 197 -14.91 -21.28 10.94
CA ALA A 197 -14.24 -20.23 10.20
C ALA A 197 -13.76 -20.81 8.86
N ALA A 198 -14.12 -20.16 7.76
CA ALA A 198 -13.96 -20.68 6.42
C ALA A 198 -13.21 -19.70 5.52
N GLY A 199 -12.37 -20.20 4.63
CA GLY A 199 -11.57 -19.33 3.77
C GLY A 199 -10.66 -20.03 2.76
N ASP A 200 -9.83 -19.23 2.06
CA ASP A 200 -8.82 -19.75 1.13
C ASP A 200 -7.51 -20.11 1.85
N ARG A 201 -7.15 -19.29 2.83
CA ARG A 201 -5.88 -19.34 3.58
C ARG A 201 -6.16 -19.15 5.06
N VAL A 202 -5.26 -19.67 5.90
CA VAL A 202 -5.33 -19.58 7.35
C VAL A 202 -4.00 -19.06 7.88
N THR A 203 -4.06 -18.21 8.90
CA THR A 203 -2.87 -17.78 9.65
C THR A 203 -2.54 -18.77 10.78
N SER A 204 -1.28 -18.80 11.23
CA SER A 204 -0.90 -19.63 12.39
C SER A 204 -1.65 -19.25 13.68
N GLY A 205 -2.01 -17.97 13.84
CA GLY A 205 -2.85 -17.49 14.93
C GLY A 205 -4.26 -18.08 14.89
N ALA A 206 -4.87 -18.15 13.70
CA ALA A 206 -6.17 -18.78 13.51
C ALA A 206 -6.13 -20.29 13.79
N GLU A 207 -5.10 -21.01 13.32
CA GLU A 207 -4.96 -22.45 13.60
C GLU A 207 -4.88 -22.75 15.09
N THR A 208 -4.12 -21.93 15.83
CA THR A 208 -3.98 -22.07 17.29
C THR A 208 -5.31 -21.75 17.98
N ALA A 209 -5.93 -20.61 17.68
CA ALA A 209 -7.21 -20.22 18.25
C ALA A 209 -8.31 -21.25 17.97
N ALA A 210 -8.36 -21.80 16.75
CA ALA A 210 -9.38 -22.75 16.36
C ALA A 210 -9.23 -24.10 17.08
N ARG A 211 -7.99 -24.54 17.29
CA ARG A 211 -7.70 -25.72 18.10
C ARG A 211 -8.15 -25.52 19.55
N ASP A 212 -7.80 -24.39 20.14
CA ASP A 212 -8.07 -24.11 21.56
C ASP A 212 -9.57 -23.93 21.84
N GLN A 213 -10.30 -23.31 20.90
CA GLN A 213 -11.73 -23.02 21.02
C GLN A 213 -12.63 -24.08 20.36
N ASN A 214 -12.06 -25.17 19.83
CA ASN A 214 -12.80 -26.21 19.09
C ASN A 214 -13.66 -25.63 17.95
N VAL A 215 -13.08 -24.72 17.16
CA VAL A 215 -13.70 -24.14 15.97
C VAL A 215 -13.24 -24.93 14.75
N VAL A 216 -14.18 -25.24 13.85
CA VAL A 216 -13.86 -25.92 12.60
C VAL A 216 -13.20 -24.92 11.66
N LEU A 217 -12.05 -25.29 11.09
CA LEU A 217 -11.48 -24.56 9.96
C LEU A 217 -11.85 -25.24 8.65
N MET A 218 -12.57 -24.54 7.78
CA MET A 218 -12.90 -25.03 6.44
C MET A 218 -12.08 -24.28 5.40
N THR A 219 -11.05 -24.92 4.84
CA THR A 219 -10.25 -24.33 3.77
C THR A 219 -10.03 -25.30 2.63
N ASN A 220 -10.16 -24.79 1.39
CA ASN A 220 -9.97 -25.58 0.17
C ASN A 220 -10.75 -26.91 0.14
N GLY A 221 -11.96 -26.95 0.74
CA GLY A 221 -12.80 -28.14 0.81
C GLY A 221 -12.35 -29.17 1.86
N GLN A 222 -11.43 -28.81 2.74
CA GLN A 222 -10.98 -29.64 3.86
C GLN A 222 -11.37 -28.99 5.18
N ALA A 223 -11.92 -29.82 6.07
CA ALA A 223 -12.26 -29.44 7.43
C ALA A 223 -11.17 -29.91 8.39
N GLN A 224 -10.56 -28.97 9.10
CA GLN A 224 -9.69 -29.26 10.24
C GLN A 224 -10.48 -29.11 11.54
N PHE A 225 -10.07 -29.87 12.57
CA PHE A 225 -10.69 -29.89 13.90
C PHE A 225 -12.17 -30.28 13.93
N TRP A 226 -12.69 -30.89 12.85
CA TRP A 226 -14.09 -31.31 12.77
C TRP A 226 -14.51 -32.23 13.92
N ASP A 227 -13.79 -33.35 14.12
CA ASP A 227 -14.17 -34.33 15.13
C ASP A 227 -14.04 -33.77 16.56
N ALA A 228 -13.02 -32.93 16.80
CA ALA A 228 -12.86 -32.22 18.07
C ALA A 228 -14.02 -31.26 18.34
N ALA A 229 -14.43 -30.48 17.34
CA ALA A 229 -15.58 -29.58 17.43
C ALA A 229 -16.90 -30.36 17.65
N VAL A 230 -17.12 -31.45 16.92
CA VAL A 230 -18.30 -32.31 17.12
C VAL A 230 -18.33 -32.87 18.54
N ALA A 231 -17.22 -33.41 19.05
CA ALA A 231 -17.14 -33.93 20.41
C ALA A 231 -17.33 -32.85 21.49
N ALA A 232 -16.85 -31.63 21.24
CA ALA A 232 -16.98 -30.51 22.15
C ALA A 232 -18.41 -29.97 22.22
N TRP A 233 -19.05 -29.77 21.06
CA TRP A 233 -20.28 -28.98 20.95
C TRP A 233 -21.54 -29.81 20.70
N ILE A 234 -21.42 -31.01 20.14
CA ILE A 234 -22.55 -31.86 19.76
C ILE A 234 -22.52 -33.11 20.64
N ARG A 235 -22.84 -32.91 21.92
CA ARG A 235 -23.03 -34.04 22.85
C ARG A 235 -24.45 -34.60 22.69
N PRO A 236 -24.62 -35.92 22.60
CA PRO A 236 -25.94 -36.52 22.75
C PRO A 236 -26.44 -36.22 24.18
N SER A 237 -27.73 -35.86 24.27
CA SER A 237 -28.45 -35.77 25.54
C SER A 237 -28.60 -37.15 26.17
#